data_AF-A0A562WFU6-F1
#
_entry.id   AF-A0A562WFU6-F1
#
_cell.length_a   1.000
_cell.length_b   1.000
_cell.length_c   1.000
_cell.angle_alpha   90.00
_cell.angle_beta   90.00
_cell.angle_gamma   90.00
#
_symmetry.space_group_name_H-M   'P 1'
#
loop_
_entity.id
_entity.type
_entity.pdbx_description
1 polymer ?
#
loop_
_entity_poly.entity_id
_entity_poly.type
_entity_poly.pdbx_seq_one_letter_code
_entity_poly.pdbx_strand_id
1 'polypeptide(L)'
;MADPSFRGTACGAALVGLARRYGFPLHWHRGFVLPVDRIDPEFRGPAIPPLAARVLAGFGRPGARVDAALIGRAAASVVTEPGRWADRGPAAVTLQHLKQLWHVLVRFGEAY
;
A
#
# COMPACT_ATOMS: atom_id res chain seq x y z
N MET A 1 16.25 7.53 -4.75
CA MET A 1 14.85 7.76 -5.14
C MET A 1 13.96 7.15 -4.06
N ALA A 2 12.86 7.80 -3.67
CA ALA A 2 11.93 7.35 -2.63
C ALA A 2 10.49 7.23 -3.15
N ASP A 3 9.66 6.44 -2.46
CA ASP A 3 8.25 6.25 -2.81
C ASP A 3 7.36 7.35 -2.22
N PRO A 4 6.42 7.95 -3.00
CA PRO A 4 5.51 8.98 -2.51
C PRO A 4 4.69 8.60 -1.27
N SER A 5 4.49 7.32 -0.99
CA SER A 5 3.82 6.81 0.21
C SER A 5 4.48 7.25 1.51
N PHE A 6 5.76 7.64 1.48
CA PHE A 6 6.43 8.21 2.65
C PHE A 6 6.19 9.72 2.82
N ARG A 7 5.64 10.43 1.82
CA ARG A 7 5.37 11.87 1.93
C ARG A 7 4.36 12.15 3.05
N GLY A 8 4.64 13.16 3.86
CA GLY A 8 3.80 13.51 5.01
C GLY A 8 3.92 12.56 6.21
N THR A 9 4.79 11.53 6.14
CA THR A 9 5.09 10.66 7.30
C THR A 9 6.33 11.15 8.05
N ALA A 10 6.52 10.69 9.29
CA ALA A 10 7.73 10.94 10.07
C ALA A 10 9.00 10.43 9.35
N CYS A 11 8.91 9.25 8.72
CA CYS A 11 10.00 8.71 7.89
C CYS A 11 10.30 9.63 6.69
N GLY A 12 9.28 10.14 6.00
CA GLY A 12 9.46 11.10 4.91
C GLY A 12 10.12 12.40 5.37
N ALA A 13 9.73 12.92 6.53
CA ALA A 13 10.38 14.08 7.13
C ALA A 13 11.86 13.82 7.46
N ALA A 14 12.17 12.64 8.00
CA ALA A 14 13.55 12.21 8.25
C ALA A 14 14.37 12.11 6.95
N LEU A 15 13.81 11.52 5.88
CA LEU A 15 14.46 11.45 4.56
C LEU A 15 14.79 12.84 4.01
N VAL A 16 13.84 13.78 4.10
CA VAL A 16 14.06 15.18 3.68
C VAL A 16 15.15 15.84 4.54
N GLY A 17 15.13 15.61 5.85
CA GLY A 17 16.13 16.15 6.77
C GLY A 17 17.55 15.63 6.48
N LEU A 18 17.70 14.34 6.23
CA LEU A 18 18.97 13.72 5.86
C LEU A 18 19.49 14.24 4.52
N ALA A 19 18.63 14.33 3.51
CA ALA A 19 18.98 14.87 2.20
C ALA A 19 19.53 16.30 2.30
N ARG A 20 18.88 17.15 3.10
CA ARG A 20 19.34 18.52 3.38
C ARG A 20 20.66 18.52 4.14
N ARG A 21 20.78 17.71 5.20
CA ARG A 21 21.98 17.66 6.06
C ARG A 21 23.23 17.24 5.30
N TYR A 22 23.10 16.28 4.38
CA TYR A 22 24.22 15.68 3.66
C TYR A 22 24.33 16.16 2.20
N GLY A 23 23.51 17.11 1.77
CA GLY A 23 23.64 17.79 0.49
C GLY A 23 23.37 16.94 -0.75
N PHE A 24 22.48 15.93 -0.67
CA PHE A 24 22.12 15.11 -1.82
C PHE A 24 20.66 15.35 -2.26
N PRO A 25 20.35 15.23 -3.56
CA PRO A 25 19.00 15.44 -4.06
C PRO A 25 18.09 14.25 -3.70
N LEU A 26 16.95 14.54 -3.05
CA LEU A 26 15.91 13.55 -2.80
C LEU A 26 14.87 13.57 -3.93
N HIS A 27 14.95 12.56 -4.80
CA HIS A 27 13.97 12.34 -5.86
C HIS A 27 12.86 11.39 -5.41
N TRP A 28 11.64 11.66 -5.83
CA TRP A 28 10.48 10.81 -5.62
C TRP A 28 10.03 10.25 -6.96
N HIS A 29 9.71 8.95 -7.04
CA HIS A 29 9.04 8.46 -8.25
C HIS A 29 7.57 8.90 -8.26
N ARG A 30 6.86 8.61 -9.34
CA ARG A 30 5.47 9.06 -9.54
C ARG A 30 4.44 8.35 -8.65
N GLY A 31 4.82 7.27 -7.97
CA GLY A 31 3.87 6.37 -7.28
C GLY A 31 2.98 5.59 -8.25
N PHE A 32 2.15 4.70 -7.70
CA PHE A 32 1.14 3.95 -8.45
C PHE A 32 -0.21 4.02 -7.74
N VAL A 33 -1.28 4.10 -8.52
CA VAL A 33 -2.67 3.99 -8.07
C VAL A 33 -3.44 3.00 -8.94
N LEU A 34 -4.35 2.25 -8.34
CA LEU A 34 -5.19 1.28 -9.05
C LEU A 34 -6.63 1.31 -8.51
N PRO A 35 -7.64 1.59 -9.34
CA PRO A 35 -9.04 1.40 -8.97
C PRO A 35 -9.33 -0.08 -8.64
N VAL A 36 -10.14 -0.34 -7.61
CA VAL A 36 -10.42 -1.71 -7.13
C VAL A 36 -11.09 -2.57 -8.20
N ASP A 37 -11.95 -1.97 -9.02
CA ASP A 37 -12.64 -2.59 -10.15
C ASP A 37 -11.70 -2.99 -11.31
N ARG A 38 -10.46 -2.50 -11.32
CA ARG A 38 -9.42 -2.89 -12.29
C ARG A 38 -8.46 -3.95 -11.77
N ILE A 39 -8.73 -4.52 -10.60
CA ILE A 39 -7.92 -5.61 -10.04
C ILE A 39 -8.34 -6.93 -10.68
N ASP A 40 -7.42 -7.47 -11.49
CA ASP A 40 -7.58 -8.76 -12.15
C ASP A 40 -7.61 -9.92 -11.12
N PRO A 41 -8.70 -10.69 -11.00
CA PRO A 41 -8.80 -11.83 -10.08
C PRO A 41 -7.89 -13.01 -10.47
N GLU A 42 -7.44 -13.10 -11.72
CA GLU A 42 -6.55 -14.17 -12.19
C GLU A 42 -5.09 -13.88 -11.86
N PHE A 43 -4.70 -12.60 -11.74
CA PHE A 43 -3.35 -12.20 -11.36
C PHE A 43 -3.17 -12.19 -9.84
N ARG A 44 -2.47 -13.22 -9.33
CA ARG A 44 -2.22 -13.49 -7.88
C ARG A 44 -3.40 -14.11 -7.12
N GLY A 45 -4.51 -14.38 -7.79
CA GLY A 45 -5.58 -15.24 -7.31
C GLY A 45 -6.80 -14.51 -6.73
N PRO A 46 -7.91 -15.23 -6.57
CA PRO A 46 -9.24 -14.65 -6.32
C PRO A 46 -9.40 -13.97 -4.95
N ALA A 47 -8.45 -14.17 -4.03
CA ALA A 47 -8.45 -13.51 -2.73
C ALA A 47 -8.06 -12.02 -2.79
N ILE A 48 -7.44 -11.56 -3.89
CA ILE A 48 -6.89 -10.20 -4.00
C ILE A 48 -7.94 -9.11 -4.19
N PRO A 49 -8.91 -9.22 -5.14
CA PRO A 49 -9.96 -8.20 -5.27
C PRO A 49 -10.73 -7.89 -3.97
N PRO A 50 -11.25 -8.88 -3.21
CA PRO A 50 -11.97 -8.58 -1.97
C PRO A 50 -11.05 -8.00 -0.88
N LEU A 51 -9.78 -8.41 -0.84
CA LEU A 51 -8.80 -7.79 0.07
C LEU A 51 -8.59 -6.32 -0.27
N ALA A 52 -8.43 -5.99 -1.56
CA ALA A 52 -8.24 -4.62 -2.00
C ALA A 52 -9.45 -3.73 -1.68
N ALA A 53 -10.67 -4.24 -1.89
CA ALA A 53 -11.90 -3.56 -1.48
C ALA A 53 -11.92 -3.27 0.03
N ARG A 54 -11.53 -4.25 0.86
CA ARG A 54 -11.43 -4.06 2.32
C ARG A 54 -10.36 -3.04 2.70
N VAL A 55 -9.19 -3.08 2.07
CA VAL A 55 -8.12 -2.11 2.31
C VAL A 55 -8.61 -0.70 1.99
N LEU A 56 -9.29 -0.53 0.86
CA LEU A 56 -9.84 0.76 0.46
C LEU A 56 -10.93 1.24 1.45
N ALA A 57 -11.85 0.36 1.84
CA ALA A 57 -12.92 0.70 2.79
C ALA A 57 -12.39 1.03 4.19
N GLY A 58 -11.34 0.34 4.66
CA GLY A 58 -10.80 0.51 6.00
C GLY A 58 -9.79 1.65 6.15
N PHE A 59 -9.04 1.97 5.10
CA PHE A 59 -7.92 2.93 5.18
C PHE A 59 -8.00 4.08 4.17
N GLY A 60 -8.91 3.99 3.20
CA GLY A 60 -9.11 4.96 2.13
C GLY A 60 -10.06 6.09 2.50
N ARG A 61 -10.09 7.10 1.64
CA ARG A 61 -11.09 8.17 1.65
C ARG A 61 -12.13 7.89 0.56
N PRO A 62 -13.33 8.50 0.61
CA PRO A 62 -14.29 8.41 -0.49
C PRO A 62 -13.63 8.78 -1.83
N GLY A 63 -13.84 7.95 -2.86
CA GLY A 63 -13.24 8.13 -4.19
C GLY A 63 -11.74 7.80 -4.30
N ALA A 64 -11.10 7.33 -3.22
CA ALA A 64 -9.71 6.91 -3.28
C ALA A 64 -9.51 5.66 -4.16
N ARG A 65 -8.29 5.49 -4.66
CA ARG A 65 -7.80 4.31 -5.36
C ARG A 65 -6.82 3.57 -4.46
N VAL A 66 -6.55 2.30 -4.73
CA VAL A 66 -5.53 1.54 -3.99
C VAL A 66 -4.16 2.10 -4.33
N ASP A 67 -3.37 2.41 -3.31
CA ASP A 67 -1.98 2.87 -3.42
C ASP A 67 -1.07 2.14 -2.42
N ALA A 68 0.25 2.36 -2.52
CA ALA A 68 1.23 1.73 -1.64
C ALA A 68 1.06 2.14 -0.17
N ALA A 69 0.59 3.36 0.10
CA ALA A 69 0.39 3.84 1.46
C ALA A 69 -0.79 3.13 2.15
N LEU A 70 -1.89 2.88 1.43
CA LEU A 70 -3.04 2.12 1.88
C LEU A 70 -2.67 0.68 2.21
N ILE A 71 -1.95 0.02 1.30
CA ILE A 71 -1.48 -1.35 1.51
C ILE A 71 -0.55 -1.41 2.72
N GLY A 72 0.37 -0.45 2.86
CA GLY A 72 1.27 -0.34 4.01
C GLY A 72 0.55 -0.16 5.34
N ARG A 73 -0.47 0.72 5.40
CA ARG A 73 -1.30 0.90 6.60
C ARG A 73 -2.09 -0.37 6.94
N ALA A 74 -2.64 -1.04 5.95
CA ALA A 74 -3.30 -2.33 6.16
C ALA A 74 -2.33 -3.37 6.72
N ALA A 75 -1.13 -3.50 6.16
CA ALA A 75 -0.10 -4.42 6.64
C ALA A 75 0.31 -4.12 8.09
N ALA A 76 0.48 -2.85 8.45
CA ALA A 76 0.74 -2.45 9.83
C ALA A 76 -0.41 -2.88 10.76
N SER A 77 -1.66 -2.66 10.35
CA SER A 77 -2.83 -3.05 11.14
C SER A 77 -2.99 -4.56 11.33
N VAL A 78 -2.49 -5.39 10.42
CA VAL A 78 -2.50 -6.85 10.62
C VAL A 78 -1.63 -7.25 11.83
N VAL A 79 -0.55 -6.49 12.08
CA VAL A 79 0.36 -6.73 13.20
C VAL A 79 -0.15 -6.05 14.47
N THR A 80 -0.63 -4.81 14.38
CA THR A 80 -1.04 -4.02 15.56
C THR A 80 -2.46 -4.29 16.02
N GLU A 81 -3.34 -4.73 15.11
CA GLU A 81 -4.77 -4.97 15.36
C GLU A 81 -5.21 -6.34 14.75
N PRO A 82 -4.58 -7.46 15.12
CA PRO A 82 -4.81 -8.76 14.46
C PRO A 82 -6.27 -9.24 14.53
N GLY A 83 -7.00 -8.90 15.61
CA GLY A 83 -8.43 -9.22 15.74
C GLY A 83 -9.30 -8.61 14.64
N ARG A 84 -8.88 -7.48 14.07
CA ARG A 84 -9.56 -6.81 12.95
C ARG A 84 -9.42 -7.58 11.63
N TRP A 85 -8.63 -8.65 11.59
CA TRP A 85 -8.35 -9.48 10.42
C TRP A 85 -8.62 -10.98 10.65
N ALA A 86 -9.29 -11.33 11.76
CA ALA A 86 -9.49 -12.72 12.17
C ALA A 86 -10.22 -13.58 11.11
N ASP A 87 -11.08 -12.98 10.30
CA ASP A 87 -11.80 -13.64 9.20
C ASP A 87 -10.92 -14.00 7.99
N ARG A 88 -9.68 -13.52 7.93
CA ARG A 88 -8.74 -13.73 6.81
C ARG A 88 -7.70 -14.82 7.09
N GLY A 89 -7.80 -15.47 8.25
CA GLY A 89 -6.87 -16.50 8.71
C GLY A 89 -5.63 -15.93 9.38
N PRO A 90 -4.55 -16.73 9.53
CA PRO A 90 -3.35 -16.33 10.23
C PRO A 90 -2.73 -15.04 9.67
N ALA A 91 -2.13 -14.21 10.55
CA ALA A 91 -1.52 -12.94 10.17
C ALA A 91 -0.52 -13.09 9.00
N ALA A 92 0.29 -14.14 9.00
CA ALA A 92 1.25 -14.42 7.92
C ALA A 92 0.57 -14.61 6.55
N VAL A 93 -0.60 -15.24 6.50
CA VAL A 93 -1.38 -15.43 5.27
C VAL A 93 -1.93 -14.09 4.78
N THR A 94 -2.48 -13.28 5.69
CA THR A 94 -3.00 -11.95 5.34
C THR A 94 -1.88 -11.02 4.85
N LEU A 95 -0.72 -11.02 5.50
CA LEU A 95 0.47 -10.27 5.06
C LEU A 95 0.96 -10.74 3.68
N GLN A 96 0.93 -12.04 3.42
CA GLN A 96 1.26 -12.58 2.10
C GLN A 96 0.28 -12.10 1.02
N HIS A 97 -1.02 -12.07 1.29
CA HIS A 97 -2.01 -11.52 0.36
C HIS A 97 -1.83 -10.01 0.15
N LEU A 98 -1.48 -9.24 1.18
CA LEU A 98 -1.17 -7.80 1.05
C LEU A 98 0.08 -7.57 0.19
N LYS A 99 1.10 -8.42 0.30
CA LYS A 99 2.26 -8.41 -0.61
C LYS A 99 1.85 -8.72 -2.05
N GLN A 100 0.94 -9.67 -2.26
CA GLN A 100 0.42 -9.97 -3.59
C GLN A 100 -0.39 -8.80 -4.18
N LEU A 101 -1.22 -8.12 -3.37
CA LEU A 101 -1.90 -6.90 -3.76
C LEU A 101 -0.91 -5.80 -4.16
N TRP A 102 0.22 -5.66 -3.45
CA TRP A 102 1.29 -4.76 -3.86
C TRP A 102 1.88 -5.13 -5.24
N HIS A 103 2.08 -6.43 -5.54
CA HIS A 103 2.49 -6.84 -6.89
C HIS A 103 1.46 -6.47 -7.96
N VAL A 104 0.16 -6.58 -7.67
CA VAL A 104 -0.90 -6.17 -8.59
C VAL A 104 -0.81 -4.66 -8.85
N LEU A 105 -0.67 -3.86 -7.80
CA LEU A 105 -0.51 -2.41 -7.91
C LEU A 105 0.70 -2.03 -8.77
N VAL A 106 1.86 -2.65 -8.56
CA VAL A 106 3.07 -2.32 -9.34
C VAL A 106 2.96 -2.81 -10.79
N ARG A 107 2.20 -3.89 -11.05
CA ARG A 107 2.04 -4.45 -12.40
C ARG A 107 1.04 -3.68 -13.27
N PHE A 108 -0.06 -3.21 -12.67
CA PHE A 108 -1.22 -2.65 -13.38
C PHE A 108 -1.59 -1.23 -12.97
N GLY A 109 -0.98 -0.70 -11.90
CA GLY A 109 -1.24 0.66 -11.44
C GLY A 109 -0.74 1.70 -12.44
N GLU A 110 -1.43 2.83 -12.46
CA GLU A 110 -1.07 4.00 -13.24
C GLU A 110 -0.32 4.99 -12.34
N ALA A 111 0.54 5.81 -12.93
CA ALA A 111 1.17 6.91 -12.20
C ALA A 111 0.12 7.90 -11.67
N TYR A 112 0.39 8.55 -10.53
CA TYR A 112 -0.42 9.67 -10.04
C TYR A 112 -0.46 10.83 -11.04
#